data_AF-A0A8J5MC14-F1
#
_entry.id   AF-A0A8J5MC14-F1
#
_cell.length_a   1.000
_cell.length_b   1.000
_cell.length_c   1.000
_cell.angle_alpha   90.00
_cell.angle_beta   90.00
_cell.angle_gamma   90.00
#
_symmetry.space_group_name_H-M   'P 1'
#
loop_
_entity.id
_entity.type
_entity.pdbx_description
1 polymer ?
#
loop_
_entity_poly.entity_id
_entity_poly.type
_entity_poly.pdbx_seq_one_letter_code
_entity_poly.pdbx_strand_id
1 'polypeptide(L)'
;QPLTFSLYTQLAERTPTHSDNGISHLFILTQWNIMCRSKSVETLHLSHLQWADDSVGYILHKTKTNKEGTDPKDPRHIYENPTQPATPWILALEVCLASSPTLVSG
;
A
#
# COMPACT_ATOMS: atom_id res chain seq x y z
N GLN A 1 17.87 6.65 4.58
CA GLN A 1 18.41 5.31 4.26
C GLN A 1 17.28 4.47 3.66
N PRO A 2 17.56 3.56 2.71
CA PRO A 2 16.56 2.63 2.21
C PRO A 2 16.19 1.64 3.32
N LEU A 3 14.91 1.29 3.41
CA LEU A 3 14.45 0.24 4.31
C LEU A 3 15.02 -1.10 3.80
N THR A 4 15.59 -1.92 4.67
CA THR A 4 16.10 -3.25 4.28
C THR A 4 14.98 -4.27 4.39
N PHE A 5 15.08 -5.37 3.63
CA PHE A 5 14.05 -6.43 3.68
C PHE A 5 13.85 -6.97 5.11
N SER A 6 14.93 -7.17 5.87
CA SER A 6 14.84 -7.63 7.26
C SER A 6 14.10 -6.62 8.17
N LEU A 7 14.33 -5.32 7.99
CA LEU A 7 13.61 -4.28 8.74
C LEU A 7 12.14 -4.21 8.31
N TYR A 8 11.86 -4.37 7.01
CA TYR A 8 10.50 -4.44 6.50
C TYR A 8 9.72 -5.59 7.14
N THR A 9 10.27 -6.81 7.16
CA THR A 9 9.62 -7.98 7.76
C THR A 9 9.32 -7.75 9.25
N GLN A 10 10.29 -7.22 10.01
CA GLN A 10 10.07 -6.91 11.43
C GLN A 10 8.99 -5.85 11.66
N LEU A 11 8.91 -4.84 10.78
CA LEU A 11 7.87 -3.82 10.87
C LEU A 11 6.50 -4.37 10.46
N ALA A 12 6.44 -5.21 9.44
CA ALA A 12 5.23 -5.89 8.99
C ALA A 12 4.67 -6.83 10.07
N GLU A 13 5.52 -7.49 10.86
CA GLU A 13 5.08 -8.36 11.96
C GLU A 13 4.57 -7.56 13.18
N ARG A 14 5.12 -6.37 13.43
CA ARG A 14 4.77 -5.55 14.60
C ARG A 14 3.59 -4.62 14.36
N THR A 15 3.43 -4.12 13.14
CA THR A 15 2.37 -3.14 12.83
C THR A 15 0.93 -3.64 13.02
N PRO A 16 0.57 -4.92 12.83
CA PRO A 16 -0.77 -5.42 13.12
C PRO A 16 -1.12 -5.36 14.61
N THR A 17 -0.13 -5.42 15.49
CA THR A 17 -0.34 -5.33 16.95
C THR A 17 -0.56 -3.90 17.44
N HIS A 18 -0.38 -2.92 16.56
CA HIS A 18 -0.57 -1.52 16.88
C HIS A 18 -2.06 -1.17 16.89
N SER A 19 -2.51 -0.36 17.86
CA SER A 19 -3.92 0.01 18.04
C SER A 19 -4.37 1.13 17.10
N ASP A 20 -3.96 1.07 15.83
CA ASP A 20 -4.23 2.10 14.83
C ASP A 20 -5.10 1.60 13.68
N ASN A 21 -5.96 0.60 13.97
CA ASN A 21 -6.93 0.07 13.02
C ASN A 21 -6.29 -0.49 11.73
N GLY A 22 -5.02 -0.91 11.78
CA GLY A 22 -4.31 -1.46 10.62
C GLY A 22 -3.76 -0.43 9.64
N ILE A 23 -3.86 0.87 9.96
CA ILE A 23 -3.38 1.95 9.08
C ILE A 23 -1.86 1.91 8.91
N SER A 24 -1.08 1.78 9.98
CA SER A 24 0.39 1.68 9.89
C SER A 24 0.80 0.42 9.15
N HIS A 25 0.06 -0.67 9.34
CA HIS A 25 0.32 -1.92 8.63
C HIS A 25 0.13 -1.70 7.12
N LEU A 26 -1.04 -1.21 6.70
CA LEU A 26 -1.32 -0.89 5.31
C LEU A 26 -0.31 0.12 4.74
N PHE A 27 0.08 1.13 5.50
CA PHE A 27 1.04 2.15 5.06
C PHE A 27 2.41 1.55 4.74
N ILE A 28 2.98 0.73 5.65
CA ILE A 28 4.29 0.12 5.44
C ILE A 28 4.26 -0.89 4.30
N LEU A 29 3.20 -1.72 4.22
CA LEU A 29 3.04 -2.68 3.13
C LEU A 29 2.93 -1.97 1.79
N THR A 30 2.11 -0.92 1.71
CA THR A 30 1.95 -0.14 0.48
C THR A 30 3.28 0.50 0.10
N GLN A 31 3.96 1.17 1.03
CA GLN A 31 5.25 1.83 0.77
C GLN A 31 6.29 0.87 0.19
N TRP A 32 6.38 -0.34 0.73
CA TRP A 32 7.33 -1.36 0.29
C TRP A 32 6.96 -1.98 -1.05
N ASN A 33 5.70 -2.42 -1.22
CA ASN A 33 5.24 -3.09 -2.44
C ASN A 33 5.34 -2.19 -3.68
N ILE A 34 4.99 -0.91 -3.57
CA ILE A 34 5.09 0.03 -4.70
C ILE A 34 6.42 0.80 -4.73
N MET A 35 7.36 0.48 -3.82
CA MET A 35 8.69 1.09 -3.67
C MET A 35 8.65 2.64 -3.63
N CYS A 36 7.70 3.19 -2.88
CA CYS A 36 7.46 4.64 -2.85
C CYS A 36 8.00 5.33 -1.59
N ARG A 37 8.06 6.67 -1.65
CA ARG A 37 8.34 7.51 -0.47
C ARG A 37 7.05 7.75 0.30
N SER A 38 7.15 7.99 1.60
CA SER A 38 6.01 8.33 2.47
C SER A 38 5.09 9.41 1.90
N LYS A 39 5.66 10.49 1.34
CA LYS A 39 4.89 11.55 0.67
C LYS A 39 4.01 11.08 -0.49
N SER A 40 4.45 10.05 -1.21
CA SER A 40 3.67 9.46 -2.30
C SER A 40 2.57 8.54 -1.76
N VAL A 41 2.84 7.85 -0.63
CA VAL A 41 1.87 6.99 0.07
C VAL A 41 0.73 7.82 0.68
N GLU A 42 1.05 8.99 1.23
CA GLU A 42 0.05 9.93 1.76
C GLU A 42 -0.93 10.45 0.70
N THR A 43 -0.46 10.62 -0.55
CA THR A 43 -1.30 11.05 -1.66
C THR A 43 -2.09 9.91 -2.32
N LEU A 44 -2.00 8.69 -1.79
CA LEU A 44 -2.74 7.56 -2.32
C LEU A 44 -4.21 7.65 -1.90
N HIS A 45 -5.09 7.64 -2.89
CA HIS A 45 -6.52 7.49 -2.71
C HIS A 45 -6.98 6.12 -3.24
N LEU A 46 -8.00 5.54 -2.61
CA LEU A 46 -8.57 4.25 -3.04
C LEU A 46 -9.16 4.31 -4.46
N SER A 47 -9.54 5.50 -4.95
CA SER A 47 -10.04 5.68 -6.32
C SER A 47 -8.99 5.47 -7.42
N HIS A 48 -7.70 5.40 -7.07
CA HIS A 48 -6.62 5.10 -8.03
C HIS A 48 -6.21 3.63 -8.01
N LEU A 49 -6.94 2.81 -7.25
CA LEU A 49 -6.75 1.37 -7.20
C LEU A 49 -7.33 0.74 -8.48
N GLN A 50 -6.54 -0.09 -9.13
CA GLN A 50 -6.98 -0.91 -10.26
C GLN A 50 -6.89 -2.37 -9.87
N TRP A 51 -8.02 -3.06 -9.92
CA TRP A 51 -8.03 -4.51 -9.75
C TRP A 51 -7.63 -5.17 -11.07
N ALA A 52 -6.51 -5.88 -11.06
CA ALA A 52 -6.12 -6.80 -12.12
C ALA A 52 -6.28 -8.23 -11.55
N ASP A 53 -6.68 -9.17 -12.40
CA ASP A 53 -7.10 -10.54 -12.05
C ASP A 53 -6.38 -11.17 -10.83
N ASP A 54 -5.04 -11.19 -10.85
CA ASP A 54 -4.15 -11.75 -9.81
C ASP A 54 -3.35 -10.70 -9.02
N SER A 55 -3.61 -9.41 -9.26
CA SER A 55 -2.81 -8.32 -8.74
C SER A 55 -3.57 -7.02 -8.55
N VAL A 56 -3.23 -6.26 -7.52
CA VAL A 56 -3.80 -4.94 -7.31
C VAL A 56 -2.81 -3.89 -7.82
N GLY A 57 -3.18 -3.22 -8.89
CA GLY A 57 -2.43 -2.11 -9.47
C GLY A 57 -2.69 -0.79 -8.75
N TYR A 58 -1.63 -0.01 -8.53
CA TYR A 58 -1.75 1.36 -8.04
C TYR A 58 -1.18 2.37 -9.05
N ILE A 59 -1.98 3.36 -9.46
CA ILE A 59 -1.52 4.46 -10.32
C ILE A 59 -1.07 5.65 -9.47
N LEU A 60 0.24 5.93 -9.47
CA LEU A 60 0.82 7.11 -8.83
C LEU A 60 0.61 8.34 -9.71
N HIS A 61 -0.38 9.17 -9.38
CA HIS A 61 -0.73 10.34 -10.20
C HIS A 61 0.31 11.47 -10.16
N LYS A 62 1.18 11.52 -9.15
CA LYS A 62 2.28 12.50 -9.06
C LYS A 62 3.57 11.80 -8.63
N THR A 63 4.62 11.89 -9.45
CA THR A 63 5.97 11.44 -9.09
C THR A 63 6.96 12.59 -9.24
N LYS A 64 8.12 12.52 -8.56
CA LYS A 64 9.16 13.57 -8.63
C LYS A 64 9.61 13.86 -10.07
N THR A 65 9.52 12.87 -10.95
CA THR A 65 9.89 12.94 -12.37
C THR A 65 8.76 13.43 -13.26
N ASN A 66 7.49 13.26 -12.86
CA ASN A 66 6.32 13.68 -13.62
C ASN A 66 5.39 14.52 -12.72
N LYS A 67 5.72 15.82 -12.61
CA LYS A 67 4.97 16.79 -11.81
C LYS A 67 3.64 17.20 -12.45
N GLU A 68 3.54 17.11 -13.78
CA GLU A 68 2.34 17.46 -14.56
C GLU A 68 1.34 16.30 -14.68
N GLY A 69 1.81 15.06 -14.54
CA GLY A 69 0.97 13.87 -14.55
C GLY A 69 0.65 13.33 -15.95
N THR A 70 1.27 13.89 -17.00
CA THR A 70 0.92 13.73 -18.42
C THR A 70 1.41 12.43 -19.05
N ASP A 71 2.52 11.85 -18.57
CA ASP A 71 3.04 10.59 -19.12
C ASP A 71 2.17 9.37 -18.76
N PRO A 72 2.05 8.37 -19.68
CA PRO A 72 1.42 7.10 -19.39
C PRO A 72 2.10 6.46 -18.18
N LYS A 73 1.31 6.19 -17.15
CA LYS A 73 1.77 5.59 -15.90
C LYS A 73 1.51 4.11 -15.96
N ASP A 74 2.56 3.32 -16.06
CA ASP A 74 2.44 1.91 -15.77
C ASP A 74 1.97 1.76 -14.31
N PRO A 75 0.83 1.09 -14.07
CA PRO A 75 0.40 0.79 -12.71
C PRO A 75 1.49 -0.02 -12.01
N ARG A 76 1.69 0.23 -10.71
CA ARG A 76 2.56 -0.61 -9.90
C ARG A 76 1.71 -1.73 -9.32
N HIS A 77 1.97 -2.95 -9.77
CA HIS A 77 1.22 -4.12 -9.35
C HIS A 77 1.73 -4.61 -8.00
N ILE A 78 0.79 -4.77 -7.07
CA ILE A 78 0.97 -5.44 -5.79
C ILE A 78 0.40 -6.84 -5.97
N TYR A 79 1.25 -7.84 -5.78
CA TYR A 79 0.85 -9.24 -5.86
C TYR A 79 0.59 -9.78 -4.47
N GLU A 80 -0.39 -10.66 -4.37
CA GLU A 80 -0.55 -11.45 -3.16
C GLU A 80 0.58 -12.47 -3.05
N ASN A 81 1.19 -12.56 -1.87
CA ASN A 81 2.15 -13.63 -1.59
C ASN A 81 1.53 -14.65 -0.61
N PRO A 82 0.95 -15.76 -1.10
CA PRO A 82 0.34 -16.78 -0.25
C PRO A 82 1.36 -17.54 0.61
N THR A 83 2.66 -17.47 0.29
CA THR A 83 3.72 -18.17 1.05
C THR A 83 4.19 -17.38 2.28
N GLN A 84 3.81 -16.10 2.41
CA GLN A 84 4.09 -15.27 3.58
C GLN A 84 2.77 -14.73 4.17
N PRO A 85 2.08 -15.52 5.01
CA PRO A 85 0.76 -15.18 5.54
C PRO A 85 0.76 -14.00 6.51
N ALA A 86 1.93 -13.59 7.01
CA ALA A 86 2.08 -12.42 7.87
C ALA A 86 1.94 -11.09 7.12
N THR A 87 1.78 -11.09 5.79
CA THR A 87 1.96 -9.88 4.97
C THR A 87 1.14 -9.75 3.67
N PRO A 88 -0.03 -10.40 3.47
CA PRO A 88 -0.84 -10.10 2.30
C PRO A 88 -1.38 -8.66 2.38
N TRP A 89 -0.99 -7.83 1.42
CA TRP A 89 -1.41 -6.43 1.34
C TRP A 89 -2.93 -6.28 1.27
N ILE A 90 -3.63 -7.21 0.59
CA ILE A 90 -5.10 -7.20 0.48
C ILE A 90 -5.76 -7.38 1.85
N LEU A 91 -5.28 -8.33 2.67
CA LEU A 91 -5.81 -8.52 4.03
C LEU A 91 -5.59 -7.27 4.89
N ALA A 92 -4.43 -6.62 4.78
CA ALA A 92 -4.15 -5.39 5.50
C ALA A 92 -5.12 -4.25 5.09
N LEU A 93 -5.46 -4.18 3.80
CA LEU A 93 -6.45 -3.25 3.29
C LEU A 93 -7.84 -3.55 3.85
N GLU A 94 -8.26 -4.81 3.83
CA GLU A 94 -9.56 -5.23 4.38
C GLU A 94 -9.68 -4.89 5.87
N VAL A 95 -8.67 -5.21 6.67
CA VAL A 95 -8.66 -4.88 8.11
C VAL A 95 -8.73 -3.36 8.33
N CYS A 96 -8.01 -2.58 7.52
CA CYS A 96 -8.04 -1.12 7.59
C CYS A 96 -9.43 -0.56 7.27
N LEU A 97 -10.10 -1.10 6.24
CA LEU A 97 -11.44 -0.70 5.83
C LEU A 97 -12.51 -1.14 6.83
N ALA A 98 -12.44 -2.38 7.31
CA ALA A 98 -13.37 -2.92 8.31
C ALA A 98 -13.29 -2.16 9.63
N SER A 99 -12.08 -1.74 10.02
CA SER A 99 -11.84 -0.95 11.23
C SER A 99 -12.16 0.54 11.07
N SER A 100 -12.33 1.02 9.83
CA SER A 100 -12.57 2.43 9.49
C SER A 100 -13.69 2.57 8.44
N PRO A 101 -14.96 2.26 8.80
CA PRO A 101 -16.08 2.24 7.85
C PRO A 101 -16.40 3.61 7.24
N THR A 102 -15.91 4.70 7.82
CA THR A 102 -16.03 6.06 7.28
C THR A 102 -15.27 6.29 5.98
N LEU A 103 -14.28 5.44 5.64
CA LEU A 103 -13.52 5.53 4.39
C LEU A 103 -14.27 4.98 3.17
N VAL A 104 -15.34 4.19 3.38
CA VAL A 104 -16.12 3.56 2.32
C VAL A 104 -17.31 4.44 1.89
N SER A 105 -17.72 5.41 2.71
CA SER A 105 -18.95 6.18 2.54
C SER A 105 -18.75 7.55 1.88
N GLY A 106 -17.89 7.63 0.85
CA GLY A 106 -17.64 8.84 0.06
C GLY A 106 -18.23 8.78 -1.34
#